data_AF-A0AAU9JC32-F1
#
_entry.id   AF-A0AAU9JC32-F1
#
_cell.length_a   1.000
_cell.length_b   1.000
_cell.length_c   1.000
_cell.angle_alpha   90.00
_cell.angle_beta   90.00
_cell.angle_gamma   90.00
#
_symmetry.space_group_name_H-M   'P 1'
#
loop_
_entity.id
_entity.type
_entity.pdbx_description
1 polymer ?
#
loop_
_entity_poly.entity_id
_entity_poly.type
_entity_poly.pdbx_seq_one_letter_code
_entity_poly.pdbx_strand_id
1 'polypeptide(L)'
;MKIYSELIKRIEEGKSLEKVAKNLKPKLVHLIEINKQEIDLLKQQEILLQIACNHYNELAYNFPDRVGFLNDISRIDMHEIYSYSRLPILVRMVAEGISILLNEKERWNIFYKNLNYDGLSVLLDVEYDQLSKQILYDLGTIVNTNRNNINTIYMISVAAARLFHFLLTTYDWAITIRDNFPQFSNFKDIDRLVRKEIFEYSNLEAVRNKIKNKEIELDLLIQLDLKLFNLF
;
A
#
# COMPACT_ATOMS: atom_id res chain seq x y z
N MET A 1 -10.03 -32.07 8.70
CA MET A 1 -11.16 -32.59 9.53
C MET A 1 -12.00 -33.68 8.86
N LYS A 2 -12.45 -33.55 7.60
CA LYS A 2 -13.29 -34.58 6.92
C LYS A 2 -12.68 -36.00 6.90
N ILE A 3 -11.36 -36.12 6.75
CA ILE A 3 -10.66 -37.41 6.72
C ILE A 3 -10.69 -38.10 8.08
N TYR A 4 -10.54 -37.34 9.18
CA TYR A 4 -10.61 -37.87 10.55
C TYR A 4 -12.01 -38.38 10.87
N SER A 5 -13.03 -37.59 10.53
CA SER A 5 -14.43 -38.00 10.70
C SER A 5 -14.79 -39.21 9.85
N GLU A 6 -14.18 -39.37 8.67
CA GLU A 6 -14.42 -40.53 7.82
C GLU A 6 -13.67 -41.78 8.29
N LEU A 7 -12.52 -41.62 8.94
CA LEU A 7 -11.82 -42.69 9.66
C LEU A 7 -12.64 -43.19 10.84
N ILE A 8 -13.11 -42.28 11.71
CA ILE A 8 -13.96 -42.61 12.87
C ILE A 8 -15.24 -43.31 12.40
N LYS A 9 -15.92 -42.75 11.39
CA LYS A 9 -17.15 -43.33 10.84
C LYS A 9 -16.94 -44.73 10.24
N ARG A 10 -15.82 -44.97 9.55
CA ARG A 10 -15.54 -46.29 8.96
C ARG A 10 -15.09 -47.34 9.98
N ILE A 11 -14.52 -46.91 11.11
CA ILE A 11 -14.25 -47.75 12.28
C ILE A 11 -15.57 -48.21 12.92
N GLU A 12 -16.53 -47.29 13.07
CA GLU A 12 -17.88 -47.60 13.56
C GLU A 12 -18.66 -48.53 12.60
N GLU A 13 -18.39 -48.47 11.30
CA GLU A 13 -18.99 -49.34 10.27
C GLU A 13 -18.37 -50.76 10.17
N GLY A 14 -17.39 -51.12 11.01
CA GLY A 14 -16.84 -52.48 11.07
C GLY A 14 -16.01 -52.92 9.85
N LYS A 15 -15.54 -51.99 9.02
CA LYS A 15 -14.62 -52.30 7.91
C LYS A 15 -13.23 -52.60 8.47
N SER A 16 -12.56 -53.63 7.92
CA SER A 16 -11.15 -53.97 8.25
C SER A 16 -10.29 -52.70 8.23
N LEU A 17 -9.70 -52.38 9.39
CA LEU A 17 -8.81 -51.23 9.60
C LEU A 17 -7.71 -51.15 8.54
N GLU A 18 -7.16 -52.31 8.14
CA GLU A 18 -6.14 -52.41 7.10
C GLU A 18 -6.61 -51.94 5.73
N LYS A 19 -7.85 -52.29 5.34
CA LYS A 19 -8.43 -51.93 4.03
C LYS A 19 -8.79 -50.45 3.97
N VAL A 20 -9.18 -49.86 5.10
CA VAL A 20 -9.42 -48.42 5.22
C VAL A 20 -8.10 -47.65 5.17
N ALA A 21 -7.09 -48.09 5.91
CA ALA A 21 -5.80 -47.42 5.96
C ALA A 21 -5.02 -47.53 4.63
N LYS A 22 -5.09 -48.66 3.90
CA LYS A 22 -4.54 -48.78 2.53
C LYS A 22 -5.14 -47.77 1.53
N ASN A 23 -6.41 -47.41 1.69
CA ASN A 23 -7.09 -46.46 0.80
C ASN A 23 -6.84 -45.00 1.18
N LEU A 24 -6.58 -44.71 2.45
CA LEU A 24 -6.38 -43.35 2.96
C LEU A 24 -4.93 -42.89 2.88
N LYS A 25 -3.97 -43.81 3.04
CA LYS A 25 -2.54 -43.49 3.05
C LYS A 25 -2.06 -42.72 1.80
N PRO A 26 -2.40 -43.13 0.55
CA PRO A 26 -1.99 -42.38 -0.63
C PRO A 26 -2.59 -40.96 -0.69
N LYS A 27 -3.84 -40.79 -0.22
CA LYS A 27 -4.50 -39.47 -0.17
C LYS A 27 -3.85 -38.57 0.88
N LEU A 28 -3.43 -39.14 2.01
CA LEU A 28 -2.77 -38.40 3.08
C LEU A 28 -1.36 -37.95 2.65
N VAL A 29 -0.58 -38.85 2.02
CA VAL A 29 0.74 -38.52 1.45
C VAL A 29 0.62 -37.37 0.43
N HIS A 30 -0.37 -37.44 -0.46
CA HIS A 30 -0.61 -36.38 -1.43
C HIS A 30 -0.97 -35.04 -0.78
N LEU A 31 -1.79 -35.03 0.28
CA LEU A 31 -2.12 -33.82 1.03
C LEU A 31 -0.93 -33.23 1.78
N ILE A 32 -0.04 -34.08 2.31
CA ILE A 32 1.22 -33.65 2.93
C ILE A 32 2.11 -32.96 1.89
N GLU A 33 2.24 -33.53 0.70
CA GLU A 33 3.02 -32.93 -0.40
C GLU A 33 2.45 -31.59 -0.85
N ILE A 34 1.12 -31.48 -1.01
CA ILE A 34 0.45 -30.22 -1.35
C ILE A 34 0.71 -29.15 -0.27
N ASN A 35 0.55 -29.49 1.01
CA ASN A 35 0.76 -28.51 2.08
C ASN A 35 2.22 -28.05 2.16
N LYS A 36 3.21 -28.94 1.92
CA LYS A 36 4.62 -28.54 1.82
C LYS A 36 4.84 -27.54 0.69
N GLN A 37 4.32 -27.83 -0.51
CA GLN A 37 4.44 -26.93 -1.66
C GLN A 37 3.77 -25.56 -1.41
N GLU A 38 2.58 -25.55 -0.78
CA GLU A 38 1.90 -24.31 -0.41
C GLU A 38 2.72 -23.49 0.61
N ILE A 39 3.31 -24.13 1.63
CA ILE A 39 4.18 -23.46 2.60
C ILE A 39 5.41 -22.87 1.91
N ASP A 40 6.07 -23.61 1.02
CA ASP A 40 7.23 -23.13 0.28
C ASP A 40 6.89 -21.91 -0.59
N LEU A 41 5.74 -21.93 -1.25
CA LEU A 41 5.23 -20.79 -2.02
C LEU A 41 4.97 -19.56 -1.12
N LEU A 42 4.33 -19.76 0.04
CA LEU A 42 4.08 -18.69 1.00
C LEU A 42 5.38 -18.09 1.56
N LYS A 43 6.41 -18.92 1.82
CA LYS A 43 7.74 -18.47 2.25
C LYS A 43 8.43 -17.65 1.16
N GLN A 44 8.33 -18.05 -0.10
CA GLN A 44 8.83 -17.25 -1.22
C GLN A 44 8.11 -15.90 -1.31
N GLN A 45 6.79 -15.87 -1.10
CA GLN A 45 6.01 -14.63 -1.05
C GLN A 45 6.44 -13.72 0.11
N GLU A 46 6.67 -14.26 1.31
CA GLU A 46 7.16 -13.49 2.47
C GLU A 46 8.51 -12.81 2.15
N ILE A 47 9.45 -13.54 1.54
CA ILE A 47 10.76 -12.99 1.16
C ILE A 47 10.60 -11.81 0.18
N LEU A 48 9.78 -11.99 -0.86
CA LEU A 48 9.53 -10.94 -1.85
C LEU A 48 8.88 -9.70 -1.22
N LEU A 49 7.90 -9.90 -0.33
CA LEU A 49 7.27 -8.82 0.41
C LEU A 49 8.27 -8.10 1.32
N GLN A 50 9.12 -8.83 2.03
CA GLN A 50 10.14 -8.24 2.89
C GLN A 50 11.13 -7.38 2.09
N ILE A 51 11.58 -7.87 0.92
CA ILE A 51 12.45 -7.10 0.01
C ILE A 51 11.75 -5.83 -0.45
N ALA A 52 10.48 -5.92 -0.86
CA ALA A 52 9.70 -4.76 -1.29
C ALA A 52 9.51 -3.73 -0.15
N CYS A 53 9.20 -4.19 1.07
CA CYS A 53 9.10 -3.33 2.25
C CYS A 53 10.42 -2.63 2.56
N ASN A 54 11.54 -3.35 2.51
CA ASN A 54 12.85 -2.76 2.75
C ASN A 54 13.16 -1.69 1.70
N HIS A 55 12.93 -2.00 0.42
CA HIS A 55 13.18 -1.07 -0.67
C HIS A 55 12.28 0.19 -0.58
N TYR A 56 11.00 0.02 -0.23
CA TYR A 56 10.10 1.14 0.02
C TYR A 56 10.59 2.01 1.17
N ASN A 57 11.02 1.41 2.28
CA ASN A 57 11.53 2.15 3.44
C ASN A 57 12.82 2.90 3.11
N GLU A 58 13.72 2.31 2.32
CA GLU A 58 14.92 2.99 1.82
C GLU A 58 14.58 4.21 0.96
N LEU A 59 13.59 4.07 0.06
CA LEU A 59 13.11 5.19 -0.73
C LEU A 59 12.49 6.27 0.16
N ALA A 60 11.59 5.89 1.08
CA ALA A 60 10.92 6.81 1.99
C ALA A 60 11.90 7.58 2.88
N TYR A 61 12.94 6.91 3.39
CA TYR A 61 13.97 7.51 4.23
C TYR A 61 14.79 8.59 3.49
N ASN A 62 15.03 8.39 2.19
CA ASN A 62 15.82 9.31 1.38
C ASN A 62 14.98 10.44 0.75
N PHE A 63 13.66 10.39 0.87
CA PHE A 63 12.79 11.41 0.31
C PHE A 63 12.67 12.63 1.22
N PRO A 64 12.69 13.86 0.66
CA PRO A 64 12.49 15.07 1.45
C PRO A 64 11.17 15.03 2.22
N ASP A 65 11.18 15.57 3.44
CA ASP A 65 9.99 15.65 4.29
C ASP A 65 8.94 16.60 3.70
N ARG A 66 7.98 16.01 2.97
CA ARG A 66 6.84 16.73 2.38
C ARG A 66 5.97 17.39 3.45
N VAL A 67 5.76 16.73 4.59
CA VAL A 67 4.91 17.22 5.68
C VAL A 67 5.58 18.39 6.40
N GLY A 68 6.91 18.35 6.53
CA GLY A 68 7.72 19.46 7.03
C GLY A 68 7.43 20.78 6.32
N PHE A 69 7.35 20.78 4.99
CA PHE A 69 7.01 21.99 4.23
C PHE A 69 5.62 22.56 4.55
N LEU A 70 4.64 21.69 4.82
CA LEU A 70 3.30 22.14 5.23
C LEU A 70 3.31 22.70 6.65
N ASN A 71 4.00 22.02 7.58
CA ASN A 71 4.10 22.43 8.97
C ASN A 71 4.87 23.75 9.15
N ASP A 72 5.81 24.04 8.25
CA ASP A 72 6.56 25.28 8.24
C ASP A 72 5.73 26.49 7.79
N ILE A 73 4.60 26.27 7.12
CA ILE A 73 3.68 27.36 6.80
C ILE A 73 3.11 27.87 8.12
N SER A 74 3.20 29.18 8.37
CA SER A 74 2.54 29.82 9.52
C SER A 74 1.20 30.44 9.12
N ARG A 75 0.38 30.78 10.11
CA ARG A 75 -0.84 31.56 9.89
C ARG A 75 -0.57 32.92 9.24
N ILE A 76 0.59 33.52 9.52
CA ILE A 76 1.02 34.79 8.95
C ILE A 76 1.36 34.61 7.47
N ASP A 77 2.07 33.54 7.12
CA ASP A 77 2.41 33.25 5.73
C ASP A 77 1.13 33.03 4.91
N MET A 78 0.16 32.27 5.42
CA MET A 78 -1.13 32.12 4.72
C MET A 78 -1.91 33.43 4.59
N HIS A 79 -1.75 34.37 5.55
CA HIS A 79 -2.39 35.68 5.47
C HIS A 79 -1.95 36.47 4.23
N GLU A 80 -0.71 36.30 3.76
CA GLU A 80 -0.24 36.97 2.56
C GLU A 80 -1.05 36.53 1.32
N ILE A 81 -1.43 35.25 1.25
CA ILE A 81 -2.24 34.71 0.15
C ILE A 81 -3.64 35.33 0.18
N TYR A 82 -4.23 35.50 1.38
CA TYR A 82 -5.55 36.13 1.52
C TYR A 82 -5.57 37.63 1.30
N SER A 83 -4.42 38.28 1.46
CA SER A 83 -4.30 39.72 1.34
C SER A 83 -4.34 40.21 -0.12
N TYR A 84 -4.14 39.30 -1.08
CA TYR A 84 -4.19 39.63 -2.50
C TYR A 84 -5.61 39.91 -3.00
N SER A 85 -5.85 41.15 -3.43
CA SER A 85 -7.04 41.53 -4.20
C SER A 85 -7.11 40.85 -5.56
N ARG A 86 -5.94 40.56 -6.16
CA ARG A 86 -5.76 39.74 -7.35
C ARG A 86 -4.47 38.94 -7.21
N LEU A 87 -4.54 37.61 -7.32
CA LEU A 87 -3.37 36.79 -7.07
C LEU A 87 -2.33 36.91 -8.19
N PRO A 88 -1.04 36.99 -7.82
CA PRO A 88 0.05 36.81 -8.76
C PRO A 88 -0.08 35.49 -9.51
N ILE A 89 0.31 35.47 -10.78
CA ILE A 89 0.17 34.31 -11.67
C ILE A 89 0.80 33.06 -11.07
N LEU A 90 2.01 33.19 -10.50
CA LEU A 90 2.72 32.08 -9.89
C LEU A 90 2.02 31.53 -8.65
N VAL A 91 1.45 32.38 -7.79
CA VAL A 91 0.69 31.93 -6.61
C VAL A 91 -0.58 31.20 -7.04
N ARG A 92 -1.29 31.73 -8.05
CA ARG A 92 -2.48 31.08 -8.61
C ARG A 92 -2.15 29.68 -9.16
N MET A 93 -1.05 29.56 -9.89
CA MET A 93 -0.57 28.28 -10.43
C MET A 93 -0.27 27.26 -9.33
N VAL A 94 0.39 27.67 -8.23
CA VAL A 94 0.62 26.76 -7.09
C VAL A 94 -0.70 26.23 -6.55
N ALA A 95 -1.67 27.12 -6.36
CA ALA A 95 -2.97 26.71 -5.87
C ALA A 95 -3.76 25.83 -6.84
N GLU A 96 -3.68 26.07 -8.15
CA GLU A 96 -4.22 25.15 -9.17
C GLU A 96 -3.62 23.75 -9.00
N GLY A 97 -2.32 23.65 -8.71
CA GLY A 97 -1.66 22.38 -8.40
C GLY A 97 -2.21 21.68 -7.16
N ILE A 98 -2.47 22.43 -6.08
CA ILE A 98 -3.10 21.87 -4.87
C ILE A 98 -4.53 21.39 -5.17
N SER A 99 -5.29 22.15 -5.95
CA SER A 99 -6.65 21.78 -6.39
C SER A 99 -6.65 20.47 -7.19
N ILE A 100 -5.68 20.31 -8.10
CA ILE A 100 -5.47 19.07 -8.85
C ILE A 100 -5.15 17.90 -7.90
N LEU A 101 -4.28 18.13 -6.92
CA LEU A 101 -3.89 17.10 -5.94
C LEU A 101 -5.09 16.61 -5.12
N LEU A 102 -5.98 17.52 -4.71
CA LEU A 102 -7.21 17.19 -4.00
C LEU A 102 -8.31 16.62 -4.90
N ASN A 103 -8.06 16.51 -6.21
CA ASN A 103 -9.05 16.16 -7.23
C ASN A 103 -10.29 17.07 -7.21
N GLU A 104 -10.14 18.28 -6.68
CA GLU A 104 -11.15 19.33 -6.74
C GLU A 104 -10.89 20.13 -8.00
N LYS A 105 -11.57 19.79 -9.11
CA LYS A 105 -11.44 20.53 -10.37
C LYS A 105 -12.14 21.89 -10.34
N GLU A 106 -12.64 22.34 -9.20
CA GLU A 106 -13.48 23.54 -9.12
C GLU A 106 -12.69 24.84 -9.04
N ARG A 107 -13.27 25.83 -9.73
CA ARG A 107 -12.81 27.21 -9.94
C ARG A 107 -12.10 27.78 -8.71
N TRP A 108 -10.85 28.21 -8.91
CA TRP A 108 -9.99 28.98 -8.01
C TRP A 108 -10.70 29.80 -6.89
N ASN A 109 -11.78 30.53 -7.19
CA ASN A 109 -12.52 31.33 -6.20
C ASN A 109 -13.15 30.52 -5.05
N ILE A 110 -13.45 29.23 -5.28
CA ILE A 110 -14.02 28.30 -4.29
C ILE A 110 -12.86 27.70 -3.49
N PHE A 111 -11.84 27.21 -4.17
CA PHE A 111 -10.65 26.65 -3.56
C PHE A 111 -9.93 27.67 -2.65
N TYR A 112 -9.74 28.92 -3.10
CA TYR A 112 -9.17 30.01 -2.31
C TYR A 112 -9.94 30.31 -1.02
N LYS A 113 -11.28 30.23 -1.04
CA LYS A 113 -12.11 30.44 0.15
C LYS A 113 -11.98 29.32 1.17
N ASN A 114 -11.63 28.13 0.70
CA ASN A 114 -11.53 26.91 1.52
C ASN A 114 -10.09 26.61 1.95
N LEU A 115 -9.09 27.09 1.20
CA LEU A 115 -7.68 26.98 1.53
C LEU A 115 -7.34 27.95 2.64
N ASN A 116 -7.84 27.70 3.85
CA ASN A 116 -7.43 28.38 5.07
C ASN A 116 -6.27 27.62 5.76
N TYR A 117 -5.58 28.26 6.71
CA TYR A 117 -4.50 27.60 7.45
C TYR A 117 -4.92 26.26 8.07
N ASP A 118 -6.12 26.21 8.64
CA ASP A 118 -6.64 24.99 9.29
C ASP A 118 -7.02 23.92 8.24
N GLY A 119 -7.35 24.33 7.01
CA GLY A 119 -7.65 23.49 5.86
C GLY A 119 -6.42 22.87 5.19
N LEU A 120 -5.20 23.31 5.53
CA LEU A 120 -3.98 22.63 5.08
C LEU A 120 -3.87 21.20 5.62
N SER A 121 -4.54 20.90 6.74
CA SER A 121 -4.58 19.55 7.30
C SER A 121 -5.17 18.52 6.34
N VAL A 122 -6.12 18.91 5.48
CA VAL A 122 -6.73 18.04 4.45
C VAL A 122 -5.68 17.51 3.47
N LEU A 123 -4.60 18.28 3.26
CA LEU A 123 -3.52 17.82 2.39
C LEU A 123 -2.82 16.60 2.98
N LEU A 124 -2.72 16.47 4.30
CA LEU A 124 -2.06 15.36 4.99
C LEU A 124 -2.80 14.02 4.81
N ASP A 125 -4.10 14.08 4.57
CA ASP A 125 -4.97 12.90 4.41
C ASP A 125 -4.95 12.34 2.97
N VAL A 126 -4.25 13.00 2.04
CA VAL A 126 -4.17 12.54 0.65
C VAL A 126 -3.25 11.32 0.53
N GLU A 127 -3.75 10.25 -0.07
CA GLU A 127 -2.97 9.04 -0.38
C GLU A 127 -2.04 9.27 -1.59
N TYR A 128 -0.91 9.95 -1.37
CA TYR A 128 0.02 10.37 -2.43
C TYR A 128 0.65 9.22 -3.23
N ASP A 129 0.72 8.03 -2.64
CA ASP A 129 1.26 6.82 -3.29
C ASP A 129 0.31 6.30 -4.38
N GLN A 130 -0.92 6.83 -4.41
CA GLN A 130 -2.04 6.32 -5.21
C GLN A 130 -2.63 7.37 -6.15
N LEU A 131 -1.89 8.44 -6.44
CA LEU A 131 -2.35 9.46 -7.37
C LEU A 131 -2.64 8.85 -8.75
N SER A 132 -3.82 9.15 -9.28
CA SER A 132 -4.23 8.64 -10.60
C SER A 132 -3.30 9.13 -11.71
N LYS A 133 -3.22 8.38 -12.82
CA LYS A 133 -2.41 8.78 -13.99
C LYS A 133 -2.77 10.18 -14.50
N GLN A 134 -4.06 10.54 -14.43
CA GLN A 134 -4.55 11.86 -14.84
C GLN A 134 -4.07 12.95 -13.88
N ILE A 135 -4.19 12.75 -12.57
CA ILE A 135 -3.71 13.71 -11.56
C ILE A 135 -2.20 13.91 -11.71
N LEU A 136 -1.43 12.83 -11.88
CA LEU A 136 0.01 12.92 -12.10
C LEU A 136 0.36 13.68 -13.38
N TYR A 137 -0.37 13.44 -14.47
CA TYR A 137 -0.17 14.18 -15.72
C TYR A 137 -0.45 15.67 -15.52
N ASP A 138 -1.62 16.02 -14.99
CA ASP A 138 -2.05 17.40 -14.76
C ASP A 138 -1.10 18.12 -13.80
N LEU A 139 -0.75 17.50 -12.67
CA LEU A 139 0.19 18.04 -11.69
C LEU A 139 1.60 18.18 -12.29
N GLY A 140 2.03 17.21 -13.09
CA GLY A 140 3.28 17.19 -13.83
C GLY A 140 3.45 18.41 -14.74
N THR A 141 2.38 18.90 -15.37
CA THR A 141 2.44 20.12 -16.19
C THR A 141 2.77 21.36 -15.37
N ILE A 142 2.32 21.43 -14.12
CA ILE A 142 2.58 22.57 -13.23
C ILE A 142 3.99 22.48 -12.65
N VAL A 143 4.32 21.35 -12.02
CA VAL A 143 5.57 21.21 -11.26
C VAL A 143 6.79 21.15 -12.15
N ASN A 144 6.74 20.44 -13.30
CA ASN A 144 7.92 20.31 -14.16
C ASN A 144 8.24 21.62 -14.89
N THR A 145 7.21 22.36 -15.34
CA THR A 145 7.40 23.65 -16.01
C THR A 145 7.95 24.72 -15.06
N ASN A 146 7.68 24.61 -13.75
CA ASN A 146 8.00 25.66 -12.78
C ASN A 146 9.01 25.23 -11.71
N ARG A 147 9.63 24.06 -11.85
CA ARG A 147 10.62 23.50 -10.90
C ARG A 147 11.74 24.50 -10.56
N ASN A 148 12.20 25.27 -11.55
CA ASN A 148 13.29 26.23 -11.39
C ASN A 148 12.82 27.61 -10.89
N ASN A 149 11.51 27.83 -10.75
CA ASN A 149 10.93 29.13 -10.37
C ASN A 149 10.77 29.28 -8.86
N ILE A 150 11.26 28.34 -8.04
CA ILE A 150 10.96 28.29 -6.61
C ILE A 150 11.40 29.54 -5.84
N ASN A 151 12.57 30.08 -6.17
CA ASN A 151 13.05 31.34 -5.59
C ASN A 151 12.17 32.52 -5.99
N THR A 152 11.71 32.54 -7.25
CA THR A 152 10.78 33.57 -7.75
C THR A 152 9.42 33.49 -7.06
N ILE A 153 8.92 32.27 -6.82
CA ILE A 153 7.68 32.05 -6.06
C ILE A 153 7.87 32.54 -4.62
N TYR A 154 9.00 32.22 -3.98
CA TYR A 154 9.31 32.62 -2.62
C TYR A 154 9.36 34.15 -2.45
N MET A 155 9.93 34.87 -3.42
CA MET A 155 9.94 36.34 -3.42
C MET A 155 8.54 36.95 -3.51
N ILE A 156 7.55 36.22 -4.02
CA ILE A 156 6.17 36.68 -4.15
C ILE A 156 5.33 36.25 -2.93
N SER A 157 5.49 35.01 -2.48
CA SER A 157 4.75 34.44 -1.36
C SER A 157 5.53 33.27 -0.78
N VAL A 158 5.86 33.38 0.50
CA VAL A 158 6.50 32.33 1.29
C VAL A 158 5.59 31.11 1.39
N ALA A 159 4.30 31.30 1.67
CA ALA A 159 3.31 30.22 1.73
C ALA A 159 3.17 29.50 0.38
N ALA A 160 3.11 30.24 -0.73
CA ALA A 160 3.04 29.64 -2.06
C ALA A 160 4.30 28.84 -2.39
N ALA A 161 5.48 29.32 -1.99
CA ALA A 161 6.72 28.58 -2.22
C ALA A 161 6.76 27.27 -1.42
N ARG A 162 6.33 27.29 -0.15
CA ARG A 162 6.23 26.08 0.67
C ARG A 162 5.20 25.08 0.14
N LEU A 163 4.03 25.56 -0.27
CA LEU A 163 3.02 24.72 -0.95
C LEU A 163 3.57 24.15 -2.27
N PHE A 164 4.36 24.91 -3.02
CA PHE A 164 4.99 24.42 -4.24
C PHE A 164 6.09 23.37 -3.97
N HIS A 165 6.89 23.56 -2.92
CA HIS A 165 7.82 22.53 -2.44
C HIS A 165 7.09 21.24 -2.08
N PHE A 166 5.98 21.35 -1.34
CA PHE A 166 5.12 20.22 -1.02
C PHE A 166 4.58 19.51 -2.28
N LEU A 167 4.05 20.25 -3.26
CA LEU A 167 3.58 19.67 -4.52
C LEU A 167 4.69 18.96 -5.30
N LEU A 168 5.87 19.58 -5.40
CA LEU A 168 7.00 19.04 -6.14
C LEU A 168 7.50 17.73 -5.50
N THR A 169 7.69 17.74 -4.18
CA THR A 169 8.13 16.55 -3.43
C THR A 169 7.10 15.43 -3.47
N THR A 170 5.81 15.77 -3.38
CA THR A 170 4.70 14.83 -3.53
C THR A 170 4.67 14.20 -4.93
N TYR A 171 4.84 15.02 -5.98
CA TYR A 171 4.89 14.53 -7.36
C TYR A 171 6.09 13.61 -7.60
N ASP A 172 7.29 14.04 -7.17
CA ASP A 172 8.52 13.26 -7.35
C ASP A 172 8.43 11.91 -6.62
N TRP A 173 7.84 11.90 -5.43
CA TRP A 173 7.57 10.68 -4.67
C TRP A 173 6.61 9.75 -5.41
N ALA A 174 5.46 10.28 -5.84
CA ALA A 174 4.44 9.48 -6.52
C ALA A 174 4.94 8.89 -7.84
N ILE A 175 5.76 9.61 -8.60
CA ILE A 175 6.44 9.07 -9.79
C ILE A 175 7.46 8.00 -9.41
N THR A 176 8.28 8.25 -8.39
CA THR A 176 9.32 7.30 -7.95
C THR A 176 8.71 5.97 -7.49
N ILE A 177 7.64 6.02 -6.69
CA ILE A 177 6.92 4.82 -6.26
C ILE A 177 6.31 4.10 -7.45
N ARG A 178 5.70 4.82 -8.38
CA ARG A 178 5.11 4.21 -9.57
C ARG A 178 6.15 3.52 -10.47
N ASP A 179 7.33 4.11 -10.63
CA ASP A 179 8.38 3.59 -11.51
C ASP A 179 9.15 2.42 -10.88
N ASN A 180 9.40 2.46 -9.57
CA ASN A 180 10.08 1.37 -8.85
C ASN A 180 9.15 0.20 -8.54
N PHE A 181 7.83 0.42 -8.61
CA PHE A 181 6.84 -0.59 -8.33
C PHE A 181 5.69 -0.61 -9.37
N PRO A 182 6.00 -0.89 -10.65
CA PRO A 182 5.05 -0.80 -11.76
C PRO A 182 3.90 -1.82 -11.66
N GLN A 183 4.08 -2.92 -10.90
CA GLN A 183 3.01 -3.87 -10.56
C GLN A 183 1.80 -3.21 -9.87
N PHE A 184 1.95 -2.01 -9.30
CA PHE A 184 0.85 -1.25 -8.71
C PHE A 184 0.10 -0.34 -9.70
N SER A 185 0.59 -0.21 -10.94
CA SER A 185 0.12 0.83 -11.88
C SER A 185 -0.99 0.39 -12.86
N ASN A 186 -1.37 -0.89 -12.88
CA ASN A 186 -2.31 -1.48 -13.87
C ASN A 186 -3.50 -2.26 -13.29
N PHE A 187 -3.73 -2.26 -11.99
CA PHE A 187 -4.74 -3.15 -11.41
C PHE A 187 -5.79 -2.40 -10.57
N LYS A 188 -6.93 -2.11 -11.19
CA LYS A 188 -8.16 -1.70 -10.46
C LYS A 188 -8.73 -2.81 -9.55
N ASP A 189 -8.29 -4.06 -9.71
CA ASP A 189 -8.80 -5.20 -8.94
C ASP A 189 -7.85 -5.69 -7.83
N ILE A 190 -6.56 -5.36 -7.92
CA ILE A 190 -5.56 -5.52 -6.84
C ILE A 190 -5.74 -4.42 -5.78
N ASP A 191 -6.50 -3.38 -6.09
CA ASP A 191 -6.99 -2.42 -5.09
C ASP A 191 -7.80 -3.07 -3.96
N ARG A 192 -8.33 -4.28 -4.13
CA ARG A 192 -9.10 -4.94 -3.07
C ARG A 192 -8.35 -6.08 -2.38
N LEU A 193 -7.47 -6.76 -3.12
CA LEU A 193 -6.71 -7.92 -2.61
C LEU A 193 -5.35 -7.50 -2.04
N VAL A 194 -4.70 -6.48 -2.60
CA VAL A 194 -3.37 -6.02 -2.20
C VAL A 194 -3.40 -4.74 -1.38
N ARG A 195 -4.42 -3.87 -1.49
CA ARG A 195 -4.63 -2.81 -0.47
C ARG A 195 -4.95 -3.38 0.91
N LYS A 196 -5.40 -4.64 0.98
CA LYS A 196 -5.61 -5.38 2.22
C LYS A 196 -4.44 -6.30 2.60
N GLU A 197 -3.43 -6.44 1.72
CA GLU A 197 -2.35 -7.44 1.86
C GLU A 197 -0.92 -6.92 1.57
N ILE A 198 -0.63 -5.64 1.26
CA ILE A 198 0.77 -5.20 1.02
C ILE A 198 1.28 -3.95 1.80
N PHE A 199 0.46 -2.97 2.20
CA PHE A 199 1.01 -1.68 2.69
C PHE A 199 1.06 -1.36 4.19
N GLU A 200 0.83 -2.33 5.07
CA GLU A 200 1.09 -2.19 6.50
C GLU A 200 1.91 -3.38 7.01
N TYR A 201 2.65 -3.20 8.12
CA TYR A 201 3.23 -4.32 8.90
C TYR A 201 2.22 -5.46 9.16
N SER A 202 0.91 -5.17 9.10
CA SER A 202 -0.19 -6.13 9.19
C SER A 202 -0.18 -7.21 8.10
N ASN A 203 0.54 -7.02 6.99
CA ASN A 203 0.52 -7.90 5.82
C ASN A 203 1.60 -8.97 5.79
N LEU A 204 2.82 -8.57 6.09
CA LEU A 204 3.89 -9.50 6.40
C LEU A 204 3.45 -10.42 7.55
N GLU A 205 2.77 -9.83 8.55
CA GLU A 205 2.17 -10.56 9.66
C GLU A 205 1.03 -11.48 9.22
N ALA A 206 0.18 -11.06 8.27
CA ALA A 206 -0.87 -11.91 7.71
C ALA A 206 -0.30 -13.13 6.96
N VAL A 207 0.75 -12.94 6.15
CA VAL A 207 1.44 -14.04 5.45
C VAL A 207 2.12 -14.97 6.45
N ARG A 208 2.82 -14.44 7.45
CA ARG A 208 3.39 -15.22 8.57
C ARG A 208 2.34 -16.03 9.30
N ASN A 209 1.17 -15.46 9.57
CA ASN A 209 0.07 -16.17 10.19
C ASN A 209 -0.50 -17.28 9.30
N LYS A 210 -0.62 -17.05 7.97
CA LYS A 210 -1.00 -18.11 7.01
C LYS A 210 0.01 -19.25 7.00
N ILE A 211 1.32 -18.95 6.97
CA ILE A 211 2.41 -19.94 7.06
C ILE A 211 2.26 -20.75 8.35
N LYS A 212 2.15 -20.09 9.49
CA LYS A 212 2.01 -20.73 10.80
C LYS A 212 0.80 -21.66 10.87
N ASN A 213 -0.36 -21.23 10.35
CA ASN A 213 -1.55 -22.07 10.30
C ASN A 213 -1.37 -23.30 9.41
N LYS A 214 -0.66 -23.14 8.28
CA LYS A 214 -0.34 -24.25 7.37
C LYS A 214 0.67 -25.22 7.95
N GLU A 215 1.65 -24.73 8.70
CA GLU A 215 2.60 -25.58 9.44
C GLU A 215 1.87 -26.43 10.49
N ILE A 216 0.90 -25.86 11.23
CA ILE A 216 0.03 -26.61 12.15
C ILE A 216 -0.80 -27.68 11.41
N GLU A 217 -1.37 -27.34 10.25
CA GLU A 217 -2.13 -28.30 9.43
C GLU A 217 -1.23 -29.45 8.96
N LEU A 218 -0.02 -29.15 8.51
CA LEU A 218 0.98 -30.13 8.08
C LEU A 218 1.40 -31.06 9.23
N ASP A 219 1.66 -30.52 10.41
CA ASP A 219 2.01 -31.31 11.60
C ASP A 219 0.90 -32.30 11.97
N LEU A 220 -0.37 -31.86 11.92
CA LEU A 220 -1.52 -32.73 12.18
C LEU A 220 -1.61 -33.87 11.14
N LEU A 221 -1.35 -33.57 9.86
CA LEU A 221 -1.33 -34.58 8.78
C LEU A 221 -0.20 -35.59 8.96
N ILE A 222 0.99 -35.15 9.37
CA ILE A 222 2.13 -36.02 9.67
C ILE A 222 1.84 -36.91 10.88
N GLN A 223 1.27 -36.36 11.96
CA GLN A 223 0.87 -37.15 13.13
C GLN A 223 -0.21 -38.20 12.77
N LEU A 224 -1.14 -37.87 11.88
CA LEU A 224 -2.12 -38.81 11.32
C LEU A 224 -1.45 -39.95 10.56
N ASP A 225 -0.45 -39.63 9.73
CA ASP A 225 0.28 -40.64 8.94
C ASP A 225 1.05 -41.60 9.85
N LEU A 226 1.73 -41.06 10.88
CA LEU A 226 2.44 -41.85 11.89
C LEU A 226 1.49 -42.76 12.68
N LYS A 227 0.30 -42.28 13.07
CA LYS A 227 -0.71 -43.09 13.75
C LYS A 227 -1.25 -44.20 12.84
N LEU A 228 -1.47 -43.91 11.56
CA LEU A 228 -1.85 -44.92 10.58
C LEU A 228 -0.73 -45.94 10.31
N PHE A 229 0.53 -45.52 10.39
CA PHE A 229 1.69 -46.40 10.28
C PHE A 229 1.73 -47.42 11.42
N ASN A 230 1.49 -46.99 12.67
CA ASN A 230 1.51 -47.85 13.86
C ASN A 230 0.29 -48.79 14.00
N LEU A 231 -0.71 -48.69 13.12
CA LEU A 231 -1.85 -49.62 13.03
C LEU A 231 -1.53 -50.86 12.17
N PHE A 232 -0.32 -50.91 11.59
CA PHE A 232 0.27 -52.04 10.87
C PHE A 232 1.61 -52.42 11.50
#